data_AF-A0A2W4JC90-F1
#
_entry.id   AF-A0A2W4JC90-F1
#
_cell.length_a   1.000
_cell.length_b   1.000
_cell.length_c   1.000
_cell.angle_alpha   90.00
_cell.angle_beta   90.00
_cell.angle_gamma   90.00
#
_symmetry.space_group_name_H-M   'P 1'
#
loop_
_entity.id
_entity.type
_entity.pdbx_description
1 polymer ?
#
loop_
_entity_poly.entity_id
_entity_poly.type
_entity_poly.pdbx_seq_one_letter_code
_entity_poly.pdbx_strand_id
1 'polypeptide(L)'
;MKKLILRWKRSLWGREDGQGMTEYVIVVALVAIAAIGVITAFGDNVRNLFATSTEALAGKASSTSGARTVDDSLRQSRDLNDFAAEARKRR
;
A
#
# COMPACT_ATOMS: atom_id res chain seq x y z
N MET A 1 10.23 -67.69 -4.22
CA MET A 1 9.89 -66.64 -5.20
C MET A 1 8.48 -66.04 -5.02
N LYS A 2 8.03 -65.72 -3.79
CA LYS A 2 6.72 -65.03 -3.57
C LYS A 2 6.73 -63.94 -2.49
N LYS A 3 7.81 -63.79 -1.71
CA LYS A 3 7.90 -62.82 -0.61
C LYS A 3 8.56 -61.47 -0.98
N LEU A 4 9.00 -61.29 -2.23
CA LEU A 4 9.70 -60.07 -2.67
C LEU A 4 8.76 -58.99 -3.26
N ILE A 5 7.56 -59.38 -3.70
CA ILE A 5 6.67 -58.51 -4.49
C ILE A 5 5.76 -57.62 -3.63
N LEU A 6 5.59 -57.91 -2.34
CA LEU A 6 4.54 -57.26 -1.52
C LEU A 6 5.00 -56.06 -0.66
N ARG A 7 6.28 -55.66 -0.73
CA ARG A 7 6.83 -54.59 0.13
C ARG A 7 7.02 -53.23 -0.55
N TRP A 8 7.03 -53.18 -1.89
CA TRP A 8 7.32 -51.94 -2.61
C TRP A 8 6.10 -51.07 -2.92
N LYS A 9 4.88 -51.61 -2.76
CA LYS A 9 3.64 -50.91 -3.14
C LYS A 9 2.90 -50.25 -1.97
N ARG A 10 3.60 -49.80 -0.92
CA ARG A 10 2.94 -49.26 0.28
C ARG A 10 3.57 -48.01 0.91
N SER A 11 4.38 -47.27 0.17
CA SER A 11 4.85 -45.95 0.64
C SER A 11 5.03 -44.97 -0.52
N LEU A 12 3.96 -44.82 -1.30
CA LEU A 12 3.73 -43.64 -2.15
C LEU A 12 2.61 -42.77 -1.57
N TRP A 13 2.21 -43.04 -0.32
CA TRP A 13 1.16 -42.32 0.40
C TRP A 13 1.71 -41.77 1.71
N GLY A 14 2.70 -40.88 1.62
CA GLY A 14 2.80 -39.79 2.57
C GLY A 14 1.77 -38.75 2.16
N ARG A 15 0.56 -38.86 2.69
CA ARG A 15 -0.47 -37.84 2.49
C ARG A 15 -0.07 -36.63 3.34
N GLU A 16 0.36 -35.55 2.68
CA GLU A 16 0.63 -34.23 3.27
C GLU A 16 -0.68 -33.51 3.65
N ASP A 17 -1.67 -34.24 4.17
CA ASP A 17 -2.96 -33.67 4.57
C ASP A 17 -2.81 -33.09 6.00
N GLY A 18 -2.05 -31.99 6.13
CA GLY A 18 -1.96 -31.23 7.39
C GLY A 18 -0.66 -30.45 7.66
N GLN A 19 0.41 -30.65 6.90
CA GLN A 19 1.73 -30.09 7.18
C GLN A 19 1.95 -28.68 6.57
N GLY A 20 0.97 -27.79 6.68
CA GLY A 20 1.15 -26.44 6.15
C GLY A 20 0.06 -25.40 6.45
N MET A 21 -1.11 -25.77 6.96
CA MET A 21 -2.21 -24.79 7.10
C MET A 21 -1.84 -23.62 8.02
N THR A 22 -1.16 -23.88 9.13
CA THR A 22 -0.71 -22.82 10.06
C THR A 22 0.54 -22.10 9.57
N GLU A 23 1.44 -22.77 8.86
CA GLU A 23 2.65 -22.15 8.31
C GLU A 23 2.30 -21.09 7.27
N TYR A 24 1.37 -21.41 6.36
CA TYR A 24 0.86 -20.44 5.39
C TYR A 24 0.15 -19.28 6.08
N VAL A 25 -0.63 -19.52 7.14
CA VAL A 25 -1.31 -18.46 7.90
C VAL A 25 -0.30 -17.53 8.59
N ILE A 26 0.79 -18.07 9.15
CA ILE A 26 1.85 -17.26 9.77
C ILE A 26 2.54 -16.37 8.73
N VAL A 27 2.92 -16.93 7.58
CA VAL A 27 3.55 -16.15 6.50
C VAL A 27 2.62 -15.04 6.00
N VAL A 28 1.33 -15.34 5.82
CA VAL A 28 0.32 -14.34 5.41
C VAL A 28 0.19 -13.24 6.45
N ALA A 29 0.16 -13.58 7.75
CA ALA A 29 0.10 -12.59 8.83
C ALA A 29 1.32 -11.65 8.82
N LEU A 30 2.53 -12.18 8.59
CA LEU A 30 3.75 -11.37 8.49
C LEU A 30 3.72 -10.42 7.28
N VAL A 31 3.29 -10.92 6.11
CA VAL A 31 3.14 -10.09 4.91
C VAL A 31 2.08 -9.00 5.10
N ALA A 32 0.96 -9.31 5.78
CA ALA A 32 -0.09 -8.34 6.04
C ALA A 32 0.40 -7.17 6.92
N ILE A 33 1.15 -7.45 7.98
CA ILE A 33 1.73 -6.41 8.84
C ILE A 33 2.71 -5.53 8.05
N ALA A 34 3.59 -6.15 7.25
CA ALA A 34 4.52 -5.42 6.39
C ALA A 34 3.78 -4.53 5.37
N ALA A 35 2.71 -5.05 4.75
CA ALA A 35 1.90 -4.31 3.79
C ALA A 35 1.22 -3.09 4.42
N ILE A 36 0.70 -3.19 5.63
CA ILE A 36 0.14 -2.03 6.36
C ILE A 36 1.23 -0.95 6.49
N GLY A 37 2.43 -1.31 6.93
CA GLY A 37 3.55 -0.37 7.06
C GLY A 37 3.90 0.35 5.76
N VAL A 38 4.02 -0.39 4.65
CA VAL A 38 4.34 0.18 3.33
C VAL A 38 3.21 1.08 2.82
N ILE A 39 1.95 0.63 2.90
CA ILE A 39 0.80 1.40 2.42
C ILE A 39 0.62 2.68 3.24
N THR A 40 0.84 2.64 4.56
CA THR A 40 0.77 3.83 5.40
C THR A 40 1.91 4.80 5.11
N ALA A 41 3.14 4.32 4.92
CA ALA A 41 4.29 5.19 4.68
C ALA A 41 4.31 5.80 3.25
N PHE A 42 3.87 5.04 2.24
CA PHE A 42 4.02 5.43 0.84
C PHE A 42 2.70 5.68 0.11
N GLY A 43 1.56 5.27 0.66
CA GLY A 43 0.26 5.37 -0.01
C GLY A 43 -0.12 6.80 -0.40
N ASP A 44 0.17 7.76 0.46
CA ASP A 44 -0.10 9.18 0.20
C ASP A 44 0.78 9.74 -0.92
N ASN A 45 2.06 9.36 -0.94
CA ASN A 45 2.99 9.79 -1.99
C ASN A 45 2.58 9.21 -3.35
N VAL A 46 2.23 7.92 -3.40
CA VAL A 46 1.74 7.27 -4.62
C VAL A 46 0.43 7.91 -5.08
N ARG A 47 -0.50 8.18 -4.16
CA ARG A 47 -1.77 8.85 -4.46
C ARG A 47 -1.56 10.24 -5.07
N ASN A 48 -0.64 11.02 -4.50
CA ASN A 48 -0.33 12.35 -5.00
C ASN A 48 0.32 12.30 -6.38
N LEU A 49 1.27 11.40 -6.62
CA LEU A 49 1.86 11.23 -7.94
C LEU A 49 0.81 10.90 -8.99
N PHE A 50 -0.10 9.98 -8.70
CA PHE A 50 -1.22 9.67 -9.60
C PHE A 50 -2.14 10.87 -9.82
N ALA A 51 -2.48 11.62 -8.75
CA ALA A 51 -3.33 12.80 -8.86
C ALA A 51 -2.67 13.88 -9.75
N THR A 52 -1.39 14.17 -9.54
CA THR A 52 -0.61 15.11 -10.35
C THR A 52 -0.51 14.64 -11.81
N SER A 53 -0.25 13.36 -12.06
CA SER A 53 -0.23 12.81 -13.43
C SER A 53 -1.58 12.91 -14.11
N THR A 54 -2.67 12.69 -13.38
CA THR A 54 -4.04 12.80 -13.91
C THR A 54 -4.38 14.26 -14.23
N GLU A 55 -4.02 15.20 -13.35
CA GLU A 55 -4.26 16.63 -13.55
C GLU A 55 -3.45 17.19 -14.73
N ALA A 56 -2.18 16.78 -14.84
CA ALA A 56 -1.32 17.12 -15.98
C ALA A 56 -1.89 16.58 -17.30
N LEU A 57 -2.40 15.34 -17.29
CA LEU A 57 -3.06 14.75 -18.46
C LEU A 57 -4.38 15.46 -18.80
N ALA A 58 -5.09 15.97 -17.80
CA ALA A 58 -6.29 16.80 -17.97
C ALA A 58 -5.97 18.24 -18.42
N GLY A 59 -4.69 18.58 -18.65
CA GLY A 59 -4.25 19.88 -19.16
C GLY A 59 -4.31 21.00 -18.13
N LYS A 60 -4.36 20.66 -16.83
CA LYS A 60 -4.53 21.63 -15.75
C LYS A 60 -3.24 21.77 -14.96
N ALA A 61 -2.82 23.01 -14.72
CA ALA A 61 -1.58 23.31 -14.02
C ALA A 61 -1.71 22.87 -12.55
N SER A 62 -0.95 21.85 -12.17
CA SER A 62 -1.04 21.19 -10.86
C SER A 62 -0.71 22.17 -9.73
N SER A 63 -1.73 22.58 -8.98
CA SER A 63 -1.58 23.23 -7.67
C SER A 63 -2.13 22.30 -6.60
N THR A 64 -1.48 21.15 -6.42
CA THR A 64 -1.80 20.20 -5.33
C THR A 64 -0.72 20.29 -4.27
N SER A 65 -0.88 21.25 -3.36
CA SER A 65 -0.20 21.31 -2.06
C SER A 65 -0.74 20.19 -1.17
N GLY A 66 -0.28 18.95 -1.41
CA GLY A 66 -0.85 17.74 -0.81
C GLY A 66 0.13 16.90 0.01
N ALA A 67 1.27 17.45 0.45
CA ALA A 67 2.05 16.79 1.49
C ALA A 67 1.30 16.99 2.82
N ARG A 68 0.99 15.90 3.53
CA ARG A 68 0.58 15.99 4.94
C ARG A 68 1.69 16.70 5.71
N THR A 69 1.56 18.01 5.87
CA THR A 69 2.26 18.75 6.91
C THR A 69 1.61 18.29 8.21
N VAL A 70 2.32 17.44 8.95
CA VAL A 70 2.10 17.33 10.38
C VAL A 70 2.08 18.76 10.94
N ASP A 71 1.08 19.05 11.76
CA ASP A 71 0.85 20.30 12.51
C ASP A 71 -0.06 21.35 11.84
N ASP A 72 -1.36 21.21 12.12
CA ASP A 72 -2.41 22.21 11.84
C ASP A 72 -2.17 23.56 12.55
N SER A 73 -1.28 23.60 13.56
CA SER A 73 -0.90 24.81 14.30
C SER A 73 0.12 25.69 13.57
N LEU A 74 0.70 25.25 12.45
CA LEU A 74 1.64 26.06 11.64
C LEU A 74 1.01 26.65 10.35
N ARG A 75 -0.28 26.37 10.10
CA ARG A 75 -1.07 26.95 8.98
C ARG A 75 -1.42 28.44 9.16
N GLN A 76 -0.75 29.15 10.06
CA GLN A 76 -0.70 30.62 10.03
C GLN A 76 0.29 31.14 8.96
N SER A 77 0.69 30.30 8.01
CA SER A 77 1.45 30.71 6.85
C SER A 77 0.44 31.02 5.74
N ARG A 78 0.11 32.31 5.60
CA ARG A 78 -0.78 32.88 4.58
C ARG A 78 -0.49 32.24 3.23
N ASP A 79 -1.46 31.50 2.69
CA ASP A 79 -1.30 30.81 1.42
C ASP A 79 -1.62 31.77 0.25
N LEU A 80 -1.22 31.41 -0.97
CA LEU A 80 -1.38 32.24 -2.18
C LEU A 80 -2.85 32.64 -2.44
N ASN A 81 -3.81 31.83 -1.98
CA ASN A 81 -5.23 32.12 -2.08
C ASN A 81 -5.68 33.28 -1.18
N ASP A 82 -5.07 33.47 -0.01
CA ASP A 82 -5.36 34.61 0.87
C ASP A 82 -4.85 35.92 0.26
N PHE A 83 -3.70 35.88 -0.42
CA PHE A 83 -3.18 37.02 -1.16
C PHE A 83 -4.05 37.36 -2.38
N ALA A 84 -4.53 36.36 -3.10
CA ALA A 84 -5.44 36.55 -4.23
C ALA A 84 -6.81 37.11 -3.78
N ALA A 85 -7.34 36.63 -2.65
CA ALA A 85 -8.59 37.11 -2.07
C ALA A 85 -8.47 38.56 -1.57
N GLU A 86 -7.37 38.91 -0.90
CA GLU A 86 -7.08 40.27 -0.44
C GLU A 86 -6.92 41.25 -1.62
N ALA A 87 -6.25 40.85 -2.69
CA ALA A 87 -6.10 41.67 -3.89
C ALA A 87 -7.45 41.92 -4.59
N ARG A 88 -8.37 40.95 -4.55
CA ARG A 88 -9.73 41.09 -5.08
C ARG A 88 -10.59 42.05 -4.26
N LYS A 89 -10.39 42.07 -2.95
CA LYS A 89 -11.14 42.91 -2.00
C LYS A 89 -10.75 44.40 -2.07
N ARG A 90 -9.57 44.70 -2.62
CA ARG A 90 -9.04 46.07 -2.77
C ARG A 90 -9.37 46.74 -4.11
N ARG A 91 -10.12 46.06 -4.98
CA ARG A 91 -10.73 46.62 -6.19
C ARG A 91 -12.20 46.91 -5.92
#